data_AF-A0A1J5GK20-F1
#
_entry.id   AF-A0A1J5GK20-F1
#
_cell.length_a   1.000
_cell.length_b   1.000
_cell.length_c   1.000
_cell.angle_alpha   90.00
_cell.angle_beta   90.00
_cell.angle_gamma   90.00
#
_symmetry.space_group_name_H-M   'P 1'
#
loop_
_entity.id
_entity.type
_entity.pdbx_description
1 polymer ?
#
loop_
_entity_poly.entity_id
_entity_poly.type
_entity_poly.pdbx_seq_one_letter_code
_entity_poly.pdbx_strand_id
1 'polypeptide(L)'
;MKLIAAIVVSIFSANLISLTAEALEEGTYWGGGSRYITIAKKTDTAQKEGDERFCYQGFSNNGSLIASLKLTIPRYQTGIDYEVYTLQDPENNLAIQQYAFKRSEIIFGSLVGRFVKGTVYKREENLIAGRSPDLAECLNSNKPYFKIKS
;
A
#
# COMPACT_ATOMS: atom_id res chain seq x y z
N MET A 1 36.41 -24.05 -50.73
CA MET A 1 35.73 -24.65 -49.55
C MET A 1 34.95 -23.54 -48.86
N LYS A 2 33.63 -23.67 -48.73
CA LYS A 2 32.74 -22.65 -48.17
C LYS A 2 32.61 -22.84 -46.66
N LEU A 3 32.65 -21.71 -45.93
CA LEU A 3 32.38 -21.55 -44.50
C LEU A 3 31.01 -22.11 -44.10
N ILE A 4 30.84 -22.43 -42.80
CA ILE A 4 29.85 -21.81 -41.90
C ILE A 4 30.26 -22.15 -40.46
N ALA A 5 30.54 -21.12 -39.67
CA ALA A 5 30.60 -21.18 -38.21
C ALA A 5 29.16 -21.11 -37.67
N ALA A 6 28.76 -22.07 -36.85
CA ALA A 6 27.50 -22.00 -36.12
C ALA A 6 27.78 -21.38 -34.74
N ILE A 7 27.48 -20.09 -34.59
CA ILE A 7 27.39 -19.44 -33.26
C ILE A 7 25.94 -19.59 -32.82
N VAL A 8 25.70 -20.50 -31.88
CA VAL A 8 24.41 -20.58 -31.18
C VAL A 8 24.45 -19.54 -30.06
N VAL A 9 24.00 -18.32 -30.36
CA VAL A 9 23.70 -17.33 -29.32
C VAL A 9 22.31 -17.66 -28.78
N SER A 10 22.24 -18.45 -27.71
CA SER A 10 21.02 -18.60 -26.93
C SER A 10 20.74 -17.29 -26.19
N ILE A 11 19.87 -16.48 -26.75
CA ILE A 11 19.30 -15.30 -26.09
C ILE A 11 18.21 -15.83 -25.14
N PHE A 12 18.56 -16.08 -23.89
CA PHE A 12 17.56 -16.18 -22.83
C PHE A 12 17.05 -14.76 -22.55
N SER A 13 16.07 -14.33 -23.33
CA SER A 13 15.24 -13.18 -22.99
C SER A 13 14.37 -13.58 -21.79
N ALA A 14 14.93 -13.43 -20.59
CA ALA A 14 14.12 -13.41 -19.38
C ALA A 14 13.26 -12.16 -19.44
N ASN A 15 12.03 -12.31 -19.93
CA ASN A 15 10.97 -11.34 -19.68
C ASN A 15 10.73 -11.35 -18.16
N LEU A 16 11.52 -10.56 -17.43
CA LEU A 16 11.20 -10.08 -16.09
C LEU A 16 9.98 -9.18 -16.26
N ILE A 17 8.80 -9.79 -16.33
CA ILE A 17 7.54 -9.10 -16.14
C ILE A 17 7.64 -8.58 -14.71
N SER A 18 7.81 -7.27 -14.58
CA SER A 18 7.62 -6.57 -13.31
C SER A 18 6.20 -6.89 -12.88
N LEU A 19 6.03 -7.87 -11.97
CA LEU A 19 4.79 -8.04 -11.25
C LEU A 19 4.69 -6.80 -10.36
N THR A 20 4.03 -5.76 -10.89
CA THR A 20 3.53 -4.66 -10.10
C THR A 20 2.47 -5.23 -9.16
N ALA A 21 2.94 -5.87 -8.10
CA ALA A 21 2.13 -6.34 -7.01
C ALA A 21 1.77 -5.10 -6.20
N GLU A 22 0.68 -4.48 -6.57
CA GLU A 22 0.02 -3.51 -5.71
C GLU A 22 -1.32 -4.13 -5.35
N ALA A 23 -1.36 -4.74 -4.16
CA ALA A 23 -2.61 -5.21 -3.59
C ALA A 23 -3.34 -4.07 -2.88
N LEU A 24 -2.61 -3.06 -2.40
CA LEU A 24 -3.19 -1.95 -1.65
C LEU A 24 -3.92 -0.98 -2.57
N GLU A 25 -5.23 -0.92 -2.44
CA GLU A 25 -6.06 -0.05 -3.27
C GLU A 25 -6.50 1.23 -2.55
N GLU A 26 -6.46 2.35 -3.28
CA GLU A 26 -7.07 3.62 -2.86
C GLU A 26 -8.57 3.42 -2.61
N GLY A 27 -9.06 4.03 -1.54
CA GLY A 27 -10.46 3.95 -1.16
C GLY A 27 -10.70 4.32 0.30
N THR A 28 -11.98 4.43 0.64
CA THR A 28 -12.42 4.57 2.02
C THR A 28 -13.02 3.26 2.49
N TYR A 29 -12.66 2.86 3.71
CA TYR A 29 -13.01 1.60 4.32
C TYR A 29 -13.67 1.85 5.68
N TRP A 30 -14.78 1.18 5.94
CA TRP A 30 -15.53 1.26 7.20
C TRP A 30 -15.46 -0.07 7.96
N GLY A 31 -15.27 0.02 9.27
CA GLY A 31 -15.17 -1.14 10.15
C GLY A 31 -14.68 -0.80 11.55
N GLY A 32 -14.37 -1.83 12.35
CA GLY A 32 -13.65 -1.66 13.61
C GLY A 32 -14.31 -0.77 14.67
N GLY A 33 -15.64 -0.84 14.81
CA GLY A 33 -16.37 -0.06 15.82
C GLY A 33 -16.68 1.38 15.37
N SER A 34 -17.19 1.53 14.15
CA SER A 34 -17.68 2.80 13.56
C SER A 34 -16.59 3.81 13.22
N ARG A 35 -15.54 3.38 12.52
CA ARG A 35 -14.43 4.24 12.09
C ARG A 35 -14.21 4.13 10.60
N TYR A 36 -13.87 5.25 9.97
CA TYR A 36 -13.42 5.31 8.59
C TYR A 36 -11.90 5.32 8.52
N ILE A 37 -11.37 4.56 7.57
CA ILE A 37 -9.98 4.60 7.11
C ILE A 37 -10.00 4.97 5.64
N THR A 38 -9.30 6.03 5.26
CA THR A 38 -9.08 6.41 3.87
C THR A 38 -7.63 6.13 3.51
N ILE A 39 -7.43 5.37 2.42
CA ILE A 39 -6.14 5.13 1.79
C ILE A 39 -6.14 5.95 0.50
N ALA A 40 -5.14 6.80 0.31
CA ALA A 40 -4.95 7.54 -0.92
C ALA A 40 -3.57 7.30 -1.49
N LYS A 41 -3.49 7.35 -2.82
CA LYS A 41 -2.27 7.12 -3.58
C LYS A 41 -1.91 8.35 -4.40
N LYS A 42 -0.61 8.63 -4.48
CA LYS A 42 -0.02 9.49 -5.50
C LYS A 42 0.97 8.64 -6.31
N THR A 43 0.63 8.44 -7.58
CA THR A 43 1.58 7.93 -8.58
C THR A 43 2.24 9.15 -9.19
N ASP A 44 3.52 9.38 -8.93
CA ASP A 44 4.26 10.43 -9.62
C ASP A 44 4.67 9.90 -11.00
N THR A 45 4.02 10.40 -12.06
CA THR A 45 4.34 10.03 -13.44
C THR A 45 5.71 10.57 -13.90
N ALA A 46 6.36 11.44 -13.10
CA ALA A 46 7.68 11.99 -13.40
C ALA A 46 8.83 11.32 -12.64
N GLN A 47 8.54 10.47 -11.64
CA GLN A 47 9.56 9.72 -10.91
C GLN A 47 9.65 8.29 -11.44
N LYS A 48 10.86 7.72 -11.42
CA LYS A 48 11.15 6.35 -11.86
C LYS A 48 10.20 5.37 -11.18
N GLU A 49 9.87 4.27 -11.88
CA GLU A 49 9.14 3.12 -11.33
C GLU A 49 9.58 2.84 -9.87
N GLY A 50 8.66 3.01 -8.92
CA GLY A 50 8.90 2.69 -7.50
C GLY A 50 8.55 3.76 -6.46
N ASP A 51 8.30 5.03 -6.85
CA ASP A 51 7.94 6.10 -5.89
C ASP A 51 6.42 6.29 -5.73
N GLU A 52 5.69 5.18 -5.57
CA GLU A 52 4.28 5.25 -5.21
C GLU A 52 4.14 5.65 -3.74
N ARG A 53 3.52 6.81 -3.50
CA ARG A 53 3.28 7.29 -2.15
C ARG A 53 1.85 6.99 -1.73
N PHE A 54 1.74 6.18 -0.68
CA PHE A 54 0.47 5.89 -0.02
C PHE A 54 0.36 6.68 1.27
N CYS A 55 -0.81 7.25 1.50
CA CYS A 55 -1.15 7.92 2.75
C CYS A 55 -2.42 7.31 3.33
N TYR A 56 -2.37 7.11 4.64
CA TYR A 56 -3.47 6.69 5.49
C TYR A 56 -4.08 7.91 6.16
N GLN A 57 -5.40 7.91 6.29
CA GLN A 57 -6.14 8.78 7.19
C GLN A 57 -7.19 7.98 7.94
N GLY A 58 -7.10 7.94 9.27
CA GLY A 58 -8.10 7.33 10.15
C GLY A 58 -8.86 8.38 10.93
N PHE A 59 -10.17 8.22 11.05
CA PHE A 59 -11.03 9.09 11.85
C PHE A 59 -11.69 8.34 13.00
N SER A 60 -11.76 9.00 14.16
CA SER A 60 -12.54 8.58 15.31
C SER A 60 -13.16 9.81 16.00
N ASN A 61 -14.07 9.57 16.95
CA ASN A 61 -14.64 10.66 17.77
C ASN A 61 -13.59 11.42 18.60
N ASN A 62 -12.39 10.84 18.78
CA ASN A 62 -11.30 11.42 19.56
C ASN A 62 -10.24 12.10 18.66
N GLY A 63 -10.54 12.27 17.37
CA GLY A 63 -9.64 12.92 16.44
C GLY A 63 -9.30 12.10 15.20
N SER A 64 -8.36 12.63 14.41
CA SER A 64 -7.86 12.01 13.18
C SER A 64 -6.36 11.74 13.23
N LEU A 65 -5.94 10.67 12.57
CA LEU A 65 -4.54 10.29 12.39
C LEU A 65 -4.24 10.23 10.90
N ILE A 66 -3.16 10.89 10.47
CA ILE A 66 -2.67 10.88 9.09
C ILE A 66 -1.24 10.37 9.10
N ALA A 67 -0.92 9.40 8.25
CA ALA A 67 0.41 8.83 8.17
C ALA A 67 0.77 8.40 6.75
N SER A 68 2.05 8.48 6.39
CA SER A 68 2.58 7.76 5.23
C SER A 68 2.56 6.27 5.47
N LEU A 69 2.35 5.48 4.42
CA LEU A 69 2.43 4.03 4.47
C LEU A 69 3.71 3.54 3.80
N LYS A 70 4.33 2.53 4.41
CA LYS A 70 5.52 1.85 3.87
C LYS A 70 5.22 0.39 3.63
N LEU A 71 5.42 -0.07 2.40
CA LEU A 71 5.38 -1.50 2.08
C LEU A 71 6.46 -2.23 2.90
N THR A 72 6.02 -3.12 3.77
CA THR A 72 6.89 -3.86 4.71
C THR A 72 6.97 -5.33 4.35
N ILE A 73 5.87 -5.92 3.90
CA ILE A 73 5.83 -7.31 3.44
C ILE A 73 5.25 -7.31 2.03
N PRO A 74 6.08 -7.51 0.99
CA PRO A 74 5.62 -7.56 -0.38
C PRO A 74 5.03 -8.93 -0.71
N ARG A 75 4.11 -8.96 -1.69
CA ARG A 75 3.31 -10.13 -2.08
C ARG A 75 4.13 -11.37 -2.40
N TYR A 76 5.28 -11.22 -3.04
CA TYR A 76 6.09 -12.36 -3.49
C TYR A 76 6.81 -13.11 -2.35
N GLN A 77 6.89 -12.53 -1.14
CA GLN A 77 7.62 -13.16 -0.02
C GLN A 77 6.75 -14.06 0.85
N THR A 78 5.43 -13.99 0.75
CA THR A 78 4.49 -14.61 1.70
C THR A 78 3.98 -15.97 1.24
N GLY A 79 4.07 -16.29 -0.06
CA GLY A 79 3.42 -17.47 -0.65
C GLY A 79 1.88 -17.42 -0.60
N ILE A 80 1.34 -16.31 -0.12
CA ILE A 80 -0.10 -16.03 0.05
C ILE A 80 -0.30 -14.61 -0.47
N ASP A 81 -1.20 -14.43 -1.43
CA ASP A 81 -1.37 -13.19 -2.17
C ASP A 81 -1.92 -12.03 -1.32
N TYR A 82 -1.09 -11.45 -0.44
CA TYR A 82 -1.36 -10.24 0.34
C TYR A 82 -0.10 -9.40 0.51
N GLU A 83 -0.31 -8.12 0.84
CA GLU A 83 0.75 -7.18 1.19
C GLU A 83 0.48 -6.56 2.54
N VAL A 84 1.55 -6.15 3.22
CA VAL A 84 1.47 -5.43 4.50
C VAL A 84 2.19 -4.09 4.39
N TYR A 85 1.46 -3.04 4.74
CA TYR A 85 1.93 -1.67 4.80
C TYR A 85 1.91 -1.20 6.25
N THR A 86 3.02 -0.70 6.76
CA THR A 86 3.10 -0.11 8.10
C THR A 86 2.89 1.40 8.02
N LEU A 87 2.21 1.97 9.01
CA LEU A 87 2.21 3.41 9.20
C LEU A 87 3.64 3.85 9.54
N GLN A 88 4.15 4.85 8.85
CA GLN A 88 5.47 5.44 9.12
C GLN A 88 5.37 6.39 10.32
N ASP A 89 5.23 5.78 11.49
CA ASP A 89 5.25 6.42 12.80
C ASP A 89 6.45 5.85 13.58
N PRO A 90 7.33 6.69 14.15
CA PRO A 90 8.46 6.22 14.95
C PRO A 90 8.08 5.37 16.16
N GLU A 91 6.85 5.45 16.67
CA GLU A 91 6.48 4.83 17.96
C GLU A 91 5.43 3.71 17.85
N ASN A 92 4.81 3.50 16.69
CA ASN A 92 3.70 2.55 16.54
C ASN A 92 3.96 1.44 15.51
N ASN A 93 3.48 0.23 15.82
CA ASN A 93 3.55 -0.95 14.95
C ASN A 93 2.27 -1.19 14.14
N LEU A 94 1.50 -0.14 13.91
CA LEU A 94 0.23 -0.22 13.20
C LEU A 94 0.46 -0.50 11.72
N ALA A 95 -0.36 -1.39 11.18
CA ALA A 95 -0.22 -1.87 9.82
C ALA A 95 -1.58 -2.18 9.20
N ILE A 96 -1.56 -2.16 7.87
CA ILE A 96 -2.65 -2.52 6.98
C ILE A 96 -2.21 -3.76 6.22
N GLN A 97 -3.05 -4.77 6.20
CA GLN A 97 -2.90 -5.93 5.33
C GLN A 97 -4.03 -5.96 4.31
N GLN A 98 -3.70 -6.16 3.04
CA GLN A 98 -4.69 -6.34 1.98
C GLN A 98 -4.36 -7.55 1.12
N TYR A 99 -5.36 -8.41 0.92
CA TYR A 99 -5.26 -9.57 0.04
C TYR A 99 -5.55 -9.17 -1.41
N ALA A 100 -4.73 -9.63 -2.37
CA ALA A 100 -4.91 -9.32 -3.78
C ALA A 100 -6.21 -9.88 -4.37
N PHE A 101 -6.73 -10.98 -3.80
CA PHE A 101 -8.02 -11.59 -4.19
C PHE A 101 -9.22 -10.97 -3.43
N LYS A 102 -8.98 -10.11 -2.44
CA LYS A 102 -10.03 -9.50 -1.61
C LYS A 102 -9.78 -7.99 -1.40
N ARG A 103 -9.64 -7.28 -2.52
CA ARG A 103 -9.35 -5.84 -2.60
C ARG A 103 -10.42 -4.93 -1.98
N SER A 104 -11.63 -5.43 -1.78
CA SER A 104 -12.68 -4.70 -1.07
C SER A 104 -12.52 -4.72 0.45
N GLU A 105 -11.51 -5.40 0.99
CA GLU A 105 -11.26 -5.45 2.43
C GLU A 105 -9.80 -5.15 2.78
N ILE A 106 -9.61 -4.52 3.93
CA ILE A 106 -8.32 -4.39 4.58
C ILE A 106 -8.42 -4.89 6.02
N ILE A 107 -7.31 -5.39 6.56
CA ILE A 107 -7.16 -5.64 7.99
C ILE A 107 -6.27 -4.55 8.56
N PHE A 108 -6.77 -3.83 9.57
CA PHE A 108 -6.01 -2.79 10.25
C PHE A 108 -5.79 -3.15 11.72
N GLY A 109 -4.55 -3.07 12.19
CA GLY A 109 -4.17 -3.39 13.56
C GLY A 109 -2.67 -3.46 13.75
N SER A 110 -2.19 -4.25 14.70
CA SER A 110 -0.76 -4.39 14.99
C SER A 110 -0.12 -5.47 14.12
N LEU A 111 1.07 -5.18 13.59
CA LEU A 111 1.90 -6.18 12.92
C LEU A 111 2.47 -7.18 13.95
N VAL A 112 2.16 -8.47 13.79
CA VAL A 112 2.66 -9.58 14.61
C VAL A 112 3.30 -10.62 13.72
N GLY A 113 4.62 -10.72 13.74
CA GLY A 113 5.37 -11.55 12.81
C GLY A 113 5.17 -11.07 11.37
N ARG A 114 4.48 -11.88 10.55
CA ARG A 114 4.21 -11.56 9.14
C ARG A 114 2.75 -11.19 8.84
N PHE A 115 1.90 -11.10 9.85
CA PHE A 115 0.46 -10.86 9.67
C PHE A 115 -0.02 -9.70 10.54
N VAL A 116 -1.11 -9.07 10.13
CA VAL A 116 -1.76 -8.02 10.92
C VAL A 116 -2.82 -8.64 11.83
N LYS A 117 -2.62 -8.52 13.14
CA LYS A 117 -3.65 -8.84 14.14
C LYS A 117 -4.52 -7.60 14.33
N GLY A 118 -5.70 -7.61 13.74
CA GLY A 118 -6.51 -6.42 13.65
C GLY A 118 -7.98 -6.67 13.32
N THR A 119 -8.67 -5.60 12.99
CA THR A 119 -10.07 -5.66 12.57
C THR A 119 -10.18 -5.53 11.06
N VAL A 120 -11.17 -6.22 10.49
CA VAL A 120 -11.50 -6.10 9.06
C VAL A 120 -12.30 -4.82 8.83
N TYR A 121 -11.89 -4.06 7.82
CA TYR A 121 -12.62 -2.92 7.27
C TYR A 121 -13.01 -3.24 5.84
N LYS A 122 -14.23 -2.88 5.48
CA LYS A 122 -14.80 -3.11 4.13
C LYS A 122 -14.84 -1.80 3.38
N ARG A 123 -14.55 -1.84 2.09
CA ARG A 123 -14.62 -0.68 1.21
C ARG A 123 -16.06 -0.15 1.19
N GLU A 124 -16.18 1.16 1.32
CA GLU A 124 -17.41 1.89 1.11
C GLU A 124 -17.49 2.33 -0.36
N GLU A 125 -18.43 1.78 -1.13
CA GLU A 125 -18.53 2.00 -2.58
C GLU A 125 -19.23 3.32 -2.93
N ASN A 126 -20.05 3.86 -2.03
CA ASN A 126 -20.88 5.04 -2.30
C ASN A 126 -20.30 6.34 -1.74
N LEU A 127 -19.11 6.29 -1.14
CA LEU A 127 -18.47 7.44 -0.51
C LEU A 127 -17.35 7.98 -1.41
N ILE A 128 -17.64 9.03 -2.16
CA ILE A 128 -16.60 9.81 -2.83
C ILE A 128 -15.92 10.67 -1.74
N ALA A 129 -14.94 10.07 -1.06
CA ALA A 129 -14.15 10.81 -0.08
C ALA A 129 -13.26 11.82 -0.80
N GLY A 130 -13.59 13.11 -0.70
CA GLY A 130 -12.67 14.18 -1.06
C GLY A 130 -11.38 14.06 -0.24
N ARG A 131 -10.23 14.28 -0.88
CA ARG A 131 -8.93 14.29 -0.19
C ARG A 131 -8.93 15.46 0.80
N SER A 132 -8.81 15.15 2.10
CA SER A 132 -8.67 16.20 3.11
C SER A 132 -7.37 16.99 2.88
N PRO A 133 -7.28 18.24 3.35
CA PRO A 133 -6.06 19.03 3.22
C PRO A 133 -4.83 18.33 3.83
N ASP A 134 -5.00 17.64 4.96
CA ASP A 134 -3.90 16.89 5.60
C ASP A 134 -3.49 15.66 4.78
N LEU A 135 -4.44 14.98 4.14
CA LEU A 135 -4.16 13.86 3.27
C LEU A 135 -3.41 14.33 2.01
N ALA A 136 -3.80 15.48 1.45
CA ALA A 136 -3.08 16.11 0.34
C ALA A 136 -1.66 16.57 0.75
N GLU A 137 -1.49 17.10 1.95
CA GLU A 137 -0.18 17.44 2.51
C GLU A 137 0.70 16.19 2.64
N CYS A 138 0.14 15.10 3.19
CA CYS A 138 0.84 13.82 3.28
C CYS A 138 1.30 13.35 1.90
N LEU A 139 0.41 13.31 0.90
CA LEU A 139 0.71 12.84 -0.46
C LEU A 139 1.77 13.68 -1.18
N ASN A 140 1.90 14.97 -0.83
CA ASN A 140 2.86 15.88 -1.45
C ASN A 140 4.17 16.04 -0.65
N SER A 141 4.28 15.40 0.51
CA SER A 141 5.51 15.42 1.30
C SER A 141 6.58 14.49 0.72
N ASN A 142 7.82 14.99 0.66
CA ASN A 142 9.00 14.22 0.26
C ASN A 142 9.66 13.47 1.43
N LYS A 143 9.06 13.50 2.62
CA LYS A 143 9.52 12.83 3.84
C LYS A 143 8.43 11.93 4.39
N PRO A 144 8.75 10.93 5.24
CA PRO A 144 7.74 10.25 6.05
C PRO A 144 6.86 11.30 6.76
N TYR A 145 5.55 11.12 6.68
CA TYR A 145 4.56 12.04 7.23
C TYR A 145 3.80 11.35 8.35
N PHE A 146 3.59 12.06 9.45
CA PHE A 146 2.79 11.60 10.58
C PHE A 146 2.17 12.81 11.27
N LYS A 147 0.86 12.75 11.55
CA LYS A 147 0.11 13.82 12.19
C LYS A 147 -1.09 13.27 12.95
N ILE A 148 -1.27 13.73 14.18
CA ILE A 148 -2.46 13.48 14.99
C ILE A 148 -3.18 14.82 15.19
N LYS A 149 -4.49 14.82 15.02
CA LYS A 149 -5.37 15.92 15.41
C LYS A 149 -6.36 15.40 16.44
N SER A 150 -6.49 16.08 17.56
CA SER A 150 -7.45 15.80 18.64
C SER A 150 -8.68 16.69 18.52
#